data_AF-A0A2K6SS95-F1
#
_entry.id   AF-A0A2K6SS95-F1
#
_cell.length_a   1.000
_cell.length_b   1.000
_cell.length_c   1.000
_cell.angle_alpha   90.00
_cell.angle_beta   90.00
_cell.angle_gamma   90.00
#
_symmetry.space_group_name_H-M   'P 1'
#
loop_
_entity.id
_entity.type
_entity.pdbx_description
1 polymer ?
#
loop_
_entity_poly.entity_id
_entity_poly.type
_entity_poly.pdbx_seq_one_letter_code
_entity_poly.pdbx_strand_id
1 'polypeptide(L)'
;MNLEPPTDPSRSDLASGKAHLPDHPAAHCPDPEGRSVGTGRVRELKRYEIFSTDCPSSEGRDPDRGPQGKIQLSFCFFLCLKDFDPIPFDVKAELTLKTNFFATRNVCNELLPLMKPHGRVVNISSLQCLRAFENCSEDLQEKFRSETLTEADLVDLMKKFVEDTKNEVHEREGWPNLPYGVSKLGVTVLSRILARHLDEKRKADRILMNACCPGRVKTDMNKEFGTRTVEEGAETPVYLALLPPDATEPQGQLLRDKVVQNW
;
A
#
# COMPACT_ATOMS: atom_id res chain seq x y z
N MET A 1 -15.76 -11.98 -68.77
CA MET A 1 -17.00 -11.21 -68.53
C MET A 1 -17.03 -10.91 -67.04
N ASN A 2 -16.64 -9.69 -66.69
CA ASN A 2 -16.62 -9.18 -65.32
C ASN A 2 -18.03 -8.73 -64.93
N LEU A 3 -18.51 -9.14 -63.77
CA LEU A 3 -19.71 -8.61 -63.14
C LEU A 3 -19.26 -7.75 -61.96
N GLU A 4 -19.46 -6.43 -62.09
CA GLU A 4 -19.27 -5.44 -61.04
C GLU A 4 -20.43 -5.50 -60.03
N PRO A 5 -20.21 -5.16 -58.74
CA PRO A 5 -21.27 -5.05 -57.75
C PRO A 5 -21.99 -3.69 -57.84
N PRO A 6 -23.28 -3.61 -57.45
CA PRO A 6 -24.09 -2.40 -57.61
C PRO A 6 -23.79 -1.33 -56.55
N THR A 7 -23.80 -0.09 -57.01
CA THR A 7 -23.75 1.16 -56.24
C THR A 7 -25.14 1.52 -55.68
N ASP A 8 -25.23 1.89 -54.41
CA ASP A 8 -26.42 2.51 -53.81
C ASP A 8 -26.15 4.01 -53.54
N PRO A 9 -26.94 4.93 -54.12
CA PRO A 9 -26.83 6.36 -53.93
C PRO A 9 -27.84 6.88 -52.91
N SER A 10 -27.39 7.22 -51.69
CA SER A 10 -28.06 8.26 -50.89
C SER A 10 -27.19 8.74 -49.73
N ARG A 11 -26.45 9.83 -49.97
CA ARG A 11 -25.84 10.66 -48.93
C ARG A 11 -26.13 12.13 -49.25
N SER A 12 -27.00 12.72 -48.43
CA SER A 12 -27.31 14.16 -48.27
C SER A 12 -28.27 14.22 -47.08
N ASP A 13 -28.20 15.04 -46.05
CA ASP A 13 -27.35 16.17 -45.69
C ASP A 13 -27.50 16.37 -44.17
N LEU A 14 -26.56 17.10 -43.58
CA LEU A 14 -26.62 17.57 -42.19
C LEU A 14 -27.87 18.44 -41.94
N ALA A 15 -28.55 18.24 -40.80
CA ALA A 15 -29.09 19.35 -40.00
C ALA A 15 -29.42 18.94 -38.55
N SER A 16 -28.99 19.81 -37.65
CA SER A 16 -29.24 19.94 -36.22
C SER A 16 -30.65 19.60 -35.70
N GLY A 17 -30.70 18.89 -34.56
CA GLY A 17 -31.89 18.77 -33.73
C GLY A 17 -31.55 18.34 -32.31
N LYS A 18 -31.23 19.29 -31.42
CA LYS A 18 -31.15 19.06 -29.96
C LYS A 18 -32.56 18.81 -29.44
N ALA A 19 -32.82 17.63 -28.89
CA ALA A 19 -34.01 17.38 -28.09
C ALA A 19 -33.89 18.11 -26.74
N HIS A 20 -34.82 19.03 -26.50
CA HIS A 20 -34.96 19.81 -25.28
C HIS A 20 -35.86 19.03 -24.32
N LEU A 21 -35.31 18.55 -23.21
CA LEU A 21 -36.10 18.02 -22.08
C LEU A 21 -36.38 19.17 -21.10
N PRO A 22 -37.59 19.27 -20.54
CA PRO A 22 -38.02 20.43 -19.76
C PRO A 22 -37.35 20.48 -18.38
N ASP A 23 -36.92 21.68 -17.99
CA ASP A 23 -36.43 22.01 -16.66
C ASP A 23 -37.55 21.85 -15.61
N HIS A 24 -37.38 20.91 -14.69
CA HIS A 24 -38.11 20.90 -13.43
C HIS A 24 -37.32 21.73 -12.40
N PRO A 25 -37.93 22.75 -11.76
CA PRO A 25 -37.25 23.48 -10.70
C PRO A 25 -37.07 22.55 -9.49
N ALA A 26 -35.82 22.27 -9.13
CA ALA A 26 -35.50 21.64 -7.86
C ALA A 26 -35.97 22.58 -6.73
N ALA A 27 -36.96 22.12 -5.97
CA ALA A 27 -37.45 22.80 -4.79
C ALA A 27 -36.30 22.96 -3.78
N HIS A 28 -35.98 24.22 -3.47
CA HIS A 28 -35.12 24.58 -2.36
C HIS A 28 -35.78 24.17 -1.03
N CYS A 29 -35.23 23.16 -0.37
CA CYS A 29 -35.38 23.01 1.08
C CYS A 29 -34.21 23.73 1.78
N PRO A 30 -34.43 24.70 2.66
CA PRO A 30 -33.37 25.30 3.45
C PRO A 30 -32.91 24.34 4.56
N ASP A 31 -31.60 24.18 4.70
CA ASP A 31 -30.95 23.53 5.84
C ASP A 31 -31.13 24.44 7.10
N PRO A 32 -31.66 23.94 8.24
CA PRO A 32 -31.91 24.77 9.41
C PRO A 32 -30.67 25.10 10.25
N GLU A 33 -29.47 24.58 9.92
CA GLU A 33 -28.27 24.88 10.71
C GLU A 33 -27.15 25.42 9.84
N GLY A 34 -27.04 26.75 9.76
CA GLY A 34 -25.96 27.48 9.09
C GLY A 34 -24.56 27.17 9.63
N ARG A 35 -24.01 26.00 9.29
CA ARG A 35 -22.61 25.65 9.51
C ARG A 35 -21.86 25.78 8.20
N SER A 36 -20.93 26.73 8.19
CA SER A 36 -19.93 26.90 7.15
C SER A 36 -19.26 25.57 6.81
N VAL A 37 -19.17 25.25 5.52
CA VAL A 37 -18.35 24.18 4.98
C VAL A 37 -16.89 24.45 5.37
N GLY A 38 -16.42 23.76 6.40
CA GLY A 38 -15.04 23.84 6.84
C GLY A 38 -14.14 23.19 5.81
N THR A 39 -13.20 23.96 5.28
CA THR A 39 -12.08 23.44 4.48
C THR A 39 -11.33 22.41 5.31
N GLY A 40 -11.39 21.14 4.89
CA GLY A 40 -10.65 20.06 5.53
C GLY A 40 -9.16 20.36 5.46
N ARG A 41 -8.55 20.71 6.59
CA ARG A 41 -7.09 20.90 6.68
C ARG A 41 -6.42 19.54 6.48
N VAL A 42 -5.71 19.38 5.36
CA VAL A 42 -4.64 18.38 5.24
C VAL A 42 -3.58 18.75 6.26
N ARG A 43 -3.53 18.02 7.39
CA ARG A 43 -2.46 18.19 8.37
C ARG A 43 -1.19 17.60 7.78
N GLU A 44 -0.19 18.44 7.53
CA GLU A 44 1.16 18.04 7.15
C GLU A 44 1.76 17.16 8.27
N LEU A 45 1.90 15.86 8.03
CA LEU A 45 2.55 14.91 8.95
C LEU A 45 4.06 15.16 8.96
N LYS A 46 4.51 16.05 9.84
CA LYS A 46 5.92 16.44 10.03
C LYS A 46 6.66 15.68 11.14
N ARG A 47 6.21 14.49 11.55
CA ARG A 47 6.90 13.70 12.58
C ARG A 47 6.80 12.20 12.28
N TYR A 48 7.95 11.60 11.97
CA TYR A 48 8.13 10.15 12.09
C TYR A 48 8.34 9.86 13.58
N GLU A 49 7.40 9.17 14.23
CA GLU A 49 7.64 8.62 15.57
C GLU A 49 8.26 7.23 15.41
N ILE A 50 9.54 7.12 15.74
CA ILE A 50 10.26 5.84 15.76
C ILE A 50 10.04 5.22 17.14
N PHE A 51 9.28 4.12 17.21
CA PHE A 51 9.13 3.34 18.44
C PHE A 51 10.24 2.29 18.53
N SER A 52 11.19 2.49 19.46
CA SER A 52 12.07 1.42 19.96
C SER A 52 11.43 0.88 21.24
N THR A 53 10.99 -0.37 21.26
CA THR A 53 10.53 -1.02 22.49
C THR A 53 11.68 -1.77 23.13
N ASP A 54 12.02 -1.41 24.36
CA ASP A 54 12.84 -2.26 25.22
C ASP A 54 11.97 -3.44 25.71
N CYS A 55 12.48 -4.67 25.58
CA CYS A 55 11.81 -5.84 26.13
C CYS A 55 11.87 -5.78 27.66
N PRO A 56 10.76 -5.90 28.41
CA PRO A 56 10.81 -5.93 29.86
C PRO A 56 11.52 -7.20 30.33
N SER A 57 12.62 -7.02 31.06
CA SER A 57 13.37 -8.10 31.70
C SER A 57 12.45 -8.89 32.64
N SER A 58 12.16 -10.15 32.31
CA SER A 58 11.69 -11.10 33.32
C SER A 58 12.81 -11.31 34.33
N GLU A 59 12.55 -11.03 35.60
CA GLU A 59 13.49 -11.25 36.69
C GLU A 59 13.97 -12.70 36.71
N GLY A 60 15.29 -12.87 36.62
CA GLY A 60 15.95 -14.16 36.48
C GLY A 60 17.26 -13.99 35.71
N ARG A 61 18.23 -13.32 36.32
CA ARG A 61 19.58 -13.14 35.75
C ARG A 61 20.30 -14.48 35.70
N ASP A 62 20.30 -15.10 34.53
CA ASP A 62 21.29 -16.10 34.12
C ASP A 62 22.55 -15.35 33.67
N PRO A 63 23.68 -15.44 34.41
CA PRO A 63 24.90 -14.69 34.10
C PRO A 63 25.63 -15.16 32.82
N ASP A 64 25.17 -16.24 32.17
CA ASP A 64 25.77 -16.78 30.95
C ASP A 64 25.10 -16.29 29.65
N ARG A 65 24.04 -15.47 29.75
CA ARG A 65 23.41 -14.85 28.56
C ARG A 65 24.07 -13.50 28.25
N GLY A 66 24.86 -13.49 27.17
CA GLY A 66 25.39 -12.26 26.55
C GLY A 66 24.31 -11.22 26.23
N PRO A 67 24.71 -9.97 25.90
CA PRO A 67 23.79 -8.84 25.77
C PRO A 67 22.65 -9.15 24.79
N GLN A 68 21.43 -9.22 25.31
CA GLN A 68 20.22 -9.44 24.51
C GLN A 68 20.09 -8.27 23.52
N GLY A 69 20.13 -8.59 22.23
CA GLY A 69 20.19 -7.63 21.13
C GLY A 69 19.05 -6.61 21.21
N LYS A 70 19.39 -5.33 21.09
CA LYS A 70 18.42 -4.25 20.91
C LYS A 70 17.59 -4.56 19.66
N ILE A 71 16.32 -4.91 19.86
CA ILE A 71 15.35 -5.10 18.79
C ILE A 71 15.07 -3.72 18.21
N GLN A 72 15.62 -3.43 17.03
CA GLN A 72 15.35 -2.18 16.36
C GLN A 72 14.15 -2.37 15.43
N LEU A 73 13.00 -1.98 15.95
CA LEU A 73 11.69 -2.01 15.31
C LEU A 73 11.51 -0.76 14.45
N SER A 74 11.04 -0.94 13.22
CA SER A 74 10.55 0.15 12.39
C SER A 74 9.12 -0.17 11.96
N PHE A 75 8.14 0.50 12.57
CA PHE A 75 6.74 0.46 12.14
C PHE A 75 6.51 1.62 11.15
N CYS A 76 6.18 1.32 9.89
CA CYS A 76 5.78 2.35 8.93
C CYS A 76 4.26 2.59 9.00
N PHE A 77 3.89 3.84 9.25
CA PHE A 77 2.51 4.30 9.43
C PHE A 77 1.68 4.26 8.14
N PHE A 78 0.36 4.26 8.32
CA PHE A 78 -0.63 4.11 7.25
C PHE A 78 -1.42 5.39 6.98
N LEU A 79 -1.64 5.69 5.71
CA LEU A 79 -2.72 6.55 5.24
C LEU A 79 -3.65 5.73 4.33
N CYS A 80 -4.96 5.81 4.58
CA CYS A 80 -5.97 5.31 3.66
C CYS A 80 -7.07 6.37 3.59
N LEU A 81 -7.19 7.00 2.42
CA LEU A 81 -8.30 7.90 2.10
C LEU A 81 -9.50 7.02 1.71
N LYS A 82 -10.68 7.34 2.22
CA LYS A 82 -11.87 6.50 2.04
C LYS A 82 -12.41 6.60 0.62
N ASP A 83 -13.09 5.54 0.18
CA ASP A 83 -13.71 5.51 -1.15
C ASP A 83 -14.76 6.63 -1.32
N PHE A 84 -15.43 7.03 -0.24
CA PHE A 84 -16.44 8.12 -0.22
C PHE A 84 -15.87 9.52 0.02
N ASP A 85 -14.55 9.68 0.19
CA ASP A 85 -13.97 11.02 0.24
C ASP A 85 -14.13 11.65 -1.15
N PRO A 86 -14.65 12.89 -1.27
CA PRO A 86 -14.94 13.55 -2.57
C PRO A 86 -13.66 14.02 -3.30
N ILE A 87 -12.53 13.37 -3.01
CA ILE A 87 -11.22 13.68 -3.57
C ILE A 87 -11.07 12.95 -4.91
N PRO A 88 -10.63 13.64 -5.98
CA PRO A 88 -10.32 13.01 -7.27
C PRO A 88 -9.40 11.80 -7.14
N PHE A 89 -9.57 10.82 -8.05
CA PHE A 89 -8.88 9.52 -7.97
C PHE A 89 -7.35 9.65 -8.07
N ASP A 90 -6.87 10.50 -8.97
CA ASP A 90 -5.46 10.84 -9.17
C ASP A 90 -4.84 11.47 -7.91
N VAL A 91 -5.55 12.42 -7.29
CA VAL A 91 -5.13 13.05 -6.03
C VAL A 91 -5.10 12.02 -4.90
N LYS A 92 -6.09 11.11 -4.86
CA LYS A 92 -6.14 9.99 -3.91
C LYS A 92 -4.93 9.06 -4.11
N ALA A 93 -4.59 8.73 -5.35
CA ALA A 93 -3.44 7.90 -5.67
C ALA A 93 -2.12 8.55 -5.27
N GLU A 94 -1.91 9.82 -5.65
CA GLU A 94 -0.70 10.56 -5.30
C GLU A 94 -0.49 10.65 -3.79
N LEU A 95 -1.50 11.09 -3.03
CA LEU A 95 -1.40 11.21 -1.58
C LEU A 95 -1.17 9.87 -0.90
N THR A 96 -1.86 8.82 -1.36
CA THR A 96 -1.75 7.49 -0.76
C THR A 96 -0.36 6.88 -1.01
N LEU A 97 0.17 6.95 -2.23
CA LEU A 97 1.50 6.41 -2.55
C LEU A 97 2.62 7.22 -1.91
N LYS A 98 2.48 8.56 -1.84
CA LYS A 98 3.45 9.45 -1.17
C LYS A 98 3.73 9.00 0.26
N THR A 99 2.68 8.69 1.02
CA THR A 99 2.84 8.23 2.40
C THR A 99 3.14 6.74 2.48
N ASN A 100 2.31 5.88 1.89
CA ASN A 100 2.40 4.45 2.15
C ASN A 100 3.62 3.81 1.52
N PHE A 101 4.00 4.23 0.30
CA PHE A 101 5.12 3.63 -0.41
C PHE A 101 6.39 4.48 -0.29
N PHE A 102 6.38 5.73 -0.75
CA PHE A 102 7.60 6.53 -0.83
C PHE A 102 8.16 6.90 0.55
N ALA A 103 7.31 7.26 1.52
CA ALA A 103 7.80 7.53 2.88
C ALA A 103 8.33 6.25 3.55
N THR A 104 7.62 5.12 3.44
CA THR A 104 8.09 3.81 3.92
C THR A 104 9.45 3.44 3.33
N ARG A 105 9.61 3.62 2.02
CA ARG A 105 10.88 3.39 1.32
C ARG A 105 12.00 4.27 1.88
N ASN A 106 11.75 5.57 2.05
CA ASN A 106 12.75 6.48 2.58
C ASN A 106 13.17 6.08 4.00
N VAL A 107 12.22 5.71 4.86
CA VAL A 107 12.51 5.19 6.21
C VAL A 107 13.36 3.92 6.12
N CYS A 108 13.02 2.98 5.25
CA CYS A 108 13.84 1.77 5.07
C CYS A 108 15.26 2.12 4.62
N ASN A 109 15.42 3.02 3.65
CA ASN A 109 16.73 3.35 3.09
C ASN A 109 17.64 4.06 4.11
N GLU A 110 17.07 4.88 4.99
CA GLU A 110 17.83 5.56 6.06
C GLU A 110 18.13 4.65 7.25
N LEU A 111 17.18 3.78 7.64
CA LEU A 111 17.30 3.00 8.88
C LEU A 111 17.89 1.60 8.70
N LEU A 112 17.70 0.95 7.54
CA LEU A 112 18.25 -0.39 7.29
C LEU A 112 19.78 -0.46 7.40
N PRO A 113 20.56 0.53 6.92
CA PRO A 113 22.01 0.53 7.12
C PRO A 113 22.42 0.54 8.60
N LEU A 114 21.58 1.10 9.48
CA LEU A 114 21.82 1.22 10.92
C LEU A 114 21.38 -0.02 11.71
N MET A 115 20.65 -0.94 11.09
CA MET A 115 20.15 -2.14 11.75
C MET A 115 21.30 -3.01 12.26
N LYS A 116 21.19 -3.44 13.52
CA LYS A 116 22.15 -4.34 14.16
C LYS A 116 21.91 -5.80 13.76
N PRO A 117 22.90 -6.69 13.96
CA PRO A 117 22.68 -8.11 13.87
C PRO A 117 21.50 -8.60 14.72
N HIS A 118 20.79 -9.61 14.24
CA HIS A 118 19.53 -10.15 14.77
C HIS A 118 18.38 -9.13 14.79
N GLY A 119 18.45 -8.09 13.95
CA GLY A 119 17.37 -7.12 13.78
C GLY A 119 16.11 -7.71 13.13
N ARG A 120 14.95 -7.12 13.43
CA ARG A 120 13.66 -7.50 12.82
C ARG A 120 13.00 -6.26 12.25
N VAL A 121 12.68 -6.29 10.96
CA VAL A 121 11.99 -5.21 10.27
C VAL A 121 10.63 -5.69 9.83
N VAL A 122 9.60 -4.92 10.21
CA VAL A 122 8.21 -5.28 9.98
C VAL A 122 7.51 -4.16 9.25
N ASN A 123 7.34 -4.34 7.94
CA ASN A 123 6.56 -3.41 7.14
C ASN A 123 5.09 -3.79 7.22
N ILE A 124 4.27 -2.85 7.68
CA ILE A 124 2.84 -3.13 7.79
C ILE A 124 2.16 -2.83 6.44
N SER A 125 1.80 -3.91 5.74
CA SER A 125 1.11 -3.94 4.47
C SER A 125 -0.40 -4.20 4.67
N SER A 126 -1.08 -4.78 3.69
CA SER A 126 -2.49 -5.16 3.76
C SER A 126 -2.77 -6.27 2.75
N LEU A 127 -3.71 -7.18 3.04
CA LEU A 127 -4.19 -8.13 2.02
C LEU A 127 -4.87 -7.45 0.82
N GLN A 128 -5.19 -6.15 0.90
CA GLN A 128 -5.56 -5.37 -0.29
C GLN A 128 -4.45 -5.33 -1.35
N CYS A 129 -3.19 -5.65 -1.00
CA CYS A 129 -2.12 -5.80 -1.97
C CYS A 129 -2.36 -6.98 -2.92
N LEU A 130 -2.85 -8.12 -2.39
CA LEU A 130 -3.14 -9.30 -3.20
C LEU A 130 -4.31 -9.02 -4.14
N ARG A 131 -5.36 -8.36 -3.64
CA ARG A 131 -6.49 -7.94 -4.49
C ARG A 131 -6.07 -6.94 -5.58
N ALA A 132 -5.21 -5.98 -5.26
CA ALA A 132 -4.68 -5.06 -6.26
C ALA A 132 -3.85 -5.80 -7.31
N PHE A 133 -3.02 -6.73 -6.86
CA PHE A 133 -2.17 -7.55 -7.70
C PHE A 133 -2.97 -8.47 -8.63
N GLU A 134 -4.00 -9.17 -8.13
CA GLU A 134 -4.91 -10.00 -8.93
C GLU A 134 -5.66 -9.19 -10.01
N ASN A 135 -5.92 -7.91 -9.72
CA ASN A 135 -6.59 -7.00 -10.63
C ASN A 135 -5.62 -6.22 -11.56
N CYS A 136 -4.31 -6.46 -11.47
CA CYS A 136 -3.35 -5.95 -12.45
C CYS A 136 -3.41 -6.79 -13.74
N SER A 137 -2.99 -6.22 -14.86
CA SER A 137 -2.71 -6.98 -16.09
C SER A 137 -1.63 -8.05 -15.90
N GLU A 138 -1.60 -9.05 -16.77
CA GLU A 138 -0.59 -10.12 -16.72
C GLU A 138 0.84 -9.56 -16.76
N ASP A 139 1.12 -8.58 -17.62
CA ASP A 139 2.41 -7.90 -17.72
C ASP A 139 2.84 -7.25 -16.39
N LEU A 140 1.92 -6.58 -15.70
CA LEU A 140 2.20 -5.98 -14.40
C LEU A 140 2.39 -7.05 -13.33
N GLN A 141 1.58 -8.11 -13.37
CA GLN A 141 1.72 -9.23 -12.44
C GLN A 141 3.08 -9.92 -12.59
N GLU A 142 3.56 -10.13 -13.82
CA GLU A 142 4.88 -10.70 -14.09
C GLU A 142 5.99 -9.82 -13.51
N LYS A 143 5.92 -8.50 -13.74
CA LYS A 143 6.87 -7.54 -13.17
C LYS A 143 6.90 -7.60 -11.63
N PHE A 144 5.74 -7.63 -10.97
CA PHE A 144 5.66 -7.67 -9.51
C PHE A 144 6.02 -9.03 -8.89
N ARG A 145 5.95 -10.13 -9.64
CA ARG A 145 6.46 -11.46 -9.22
C ARG A 145 7.94 -11.64 -9.46
N SER A 146 8.56 -10.81 -10.31
CA SER A 146 9.96 -10.98 -10.68
C SER A 146 10.90 -10.94 -9.45
N GLU A 147 11.72 -11.99 -9.33
CA GLU A 147 12.76 -12.08 -8.30
C GLU A 147 13.98 -11.21 -8.60
N THR A 148 14.07 -10.65 -9.81
CA THR A 148 15.15 -9.75 -10.22
C THR A 148 14.72 -8.28 -10.26
N LEU A 149 13.44 -7.97 -9.97
CA LEU A 149 12.95 -6.60 -9.90
C LEU A 149 13.78 -5.79 -8.89
N THR A 150 14.34 -4.66 -9.34
CA THR A 150 15.12 -3.79 -8.47
C THR A 150 14.24 -2.78 -7.75
N GLU A 151 14.78 -2.17 -6.70
CA GLU A 151 14.09 -1.07 -6.00
C GLU A 151 13.81 0.12 -6.93
N ALA A 152 14.72 0.41 -7.88
CA ALA A 152 14.55 1.48 -8.85
C ALA A 152 13.39 1.19 -9.82
N ASP A 153 13.32 -0.05 -10.34
CA ASP A 153 12.23 -0.48 -11.22
C ASP A 153 10.88 -0.39 -10.48
N LEU A 154 10.83 -0.82 -9.22
CA LEU A 154 9.62 -0.71 -8.40
C LEU A 154 9.21 0.74 -8.18
N VAL A 155 10.17 1.64 -7.93
CA VAL A 155 9.91 3.08 -7.82
C VAL A 155 9.30 3.63 -9.10
N ASP A 156 9.83 3.22 -10.26
CA ASP A 156 9.33 3.69 -11.55
C ASP A 156 7.93 3.14 -11.85
N LEU A 157 7.63 1.89 -11.47
CA LEU A 157 6.27 1.34 -11.53
C LEU A 157 5.29 2.13 -10.65
N MET A 158 5.67 2.45 -9.41
CA MET A 158 4.81 3.22 -8.50
C MET A 158 4.59 4.66 -8.98
N LYS A 159 5.61 5.30 -9.57
CA LYS A 159 5.46 6.61 -10.23
C LYS A 159 4.55 6.52 -11.45
N LYS A 160 4.73 5.49 -12.28
CA LYS A 160 3.91 5.26 -13.48
C LYS A 160 2.44 5.13 -13.12
N PHE A 161 2.10 4.37 -12.07
CA PHE A 161 0.71 4.30 -11.60
C PHE A 161 0.14 5.70 -11.32
N VAL A 162 0.83 6.53 -10.52
CA VAL A 162 0.37 7.91 -10.22
C VAL A 162 0.18 8.72 -11.50
N GLU A 163 1.15 8.67 -12.41
CA GLU A 163 1.08 9.40 -13.68
C GLU A 163 -0.06 8.92 -14.58
N ASP A 164 -0.26 7.61 -14.69
CA ASP A 164 -1.35 7.02 -15.46
C ASP A 164 -2.72 7.40 -14.88
N THR A 165 -2.84 7.54 -13.55
CA THR A 165 -4.09 8.04 -12.94
C THR A 165 -4.38 9.49 -13.27
N LYS A 166 -3.36 10.35 -13.33
CA LYS A 166 -3.49 11.78 -13.70
C LYS A 166 -3.91 11.94 -15.16
N ASN A 167 -3.43 11.04 -16.01
CA ASN A 167 -3.76 11.03 -17.43
C ASN A 167 -5.04 10.24 -17.73
N GLU A 168 -5.73 9.71 -16.71
CA GLU A 168 -6.98 8.92 -16.84
C GLU A 168 -6.83 7.69 -17.75
N VAL A 169 -5.65 7.06 -17.76
CA VAL A 169 -5.35 5.89 -18.60
C VAL A 169 -4.98 4.64 -17.80
N HIS A 170 -4.95 4.71 -16.46
CA HIS A 170 -4.44 3.63 -15.61
C HIS A 170 -5.12 2.28 -15.84
N GLU A 171 -6.44 2.23 -16.05
CA GLU A 171 -7.13 0.97 -16.36
C GLU A 171 -6.66 0.36 -17.69
N ARG A 172 -6.48 1.20 -18.73
CA ARG A 172 -5.98 0.76 -20.03
C ARG A 172 -4.52 0.28 -19.94
N GLU A 173 -3.73 0.90 -19.08
CA GLU A 173 -2.36 0.51 -18.77
C GLU A 173 -2.28 -0.71 -17.83
N GLY A 174 -3.43 -1.27 -17.44
CA GLY A 174 -3.55 -2.52 -16.69
C GLY A 174 -3.56 -2.37 -15.18
N TRP A 175 -3.67 -1.15 -14.64
CA TRP A 175 -3.73 -0.92 -13.20
C TRP A 175 -5.14 -1.07 -12.63
N PRO A 176 -5.26 -1.51 -11.36
CA PRO A 176 -6.55 -1.59 -10.69
C PRO A 176 -7.03 -0.23 -10.19
N ASN A 177 -8.35 -0.09 -10.03
CA ASN A 177 -9.02 1.02 -9.34
C ASN A 177 -8.89 0.95 -7.80
N LEU A 178 -7.68 0.66 -7.30
CA LEU A 178 -7.42 0.43 -5.87
C LEU A 178 -6.14 1.15 -5.41
N PRO A 179 -6.11 2.50 -5.30
CA PRO A 179 -4.87 3.22 -4.97
C PRO A 179 -4.23 2.79 -3.66
N TYR A 180 -5.05 2.54 -2.63
CA TYR A 180 -4.57 1.95 -1.37
C TYR A 180 -3.97 0.56 -1.59
N GLY A 181 -4.64 -0.30 -2.35
CA GLY A 181 -4.15 -1.63 -2.69
C GLY A 181 -2.82 -1.59 -3.44
N VAL A 182 -2.69 -0.73 -4.46
CA VAL A 182 -1.44 -0.53 -5.21
C VAL A 182 -0.33 -0.01 -4.31
N SER A 183 -0.63 0.92 -3.39
CA SER A 183 0.37 1.40 -2.43
C SER A 183 0.90 0.27 -1.52
N LYS A 184 0.03 -0.68 -1.14
CA LYS A 184 0.40 -1.81 -0.30
C LYS A 184 1.04 -2.96 -1.09
N LEU A 185 0.70 -3.10 -2.37
CA LEU A 185 1.45 -3.90 -3.34
C LEU A 185 2.90 -3.42 -3.41
N GLY A 186 3.12 -2.10 -3.57
CA GLY A 186 4.46 -1.50 -3.50
C GLY A 186 5.20 -1.82 -2.20
N VAL A 187 4.55 -1.70 -1.03
CA VAL A 187 5.18 -2.03 0.27
C VAL A 187 5.55 -3.51 0.38
N THR A 188 4.68 -4.42 -0.08
CA THR A 188 4.97 -5.86 -0.03
C THR A 188 6.15 -6.20 -0.93
N VAL A 189 6.16 -5.73 -2.19
CA VAL A 189 7.26 -5.98 -3.13
C VAL A 189 8.57 -5.35 -2.65
N LEU A 190 8.53 -4.13 -2.11
CA LEU A 190 9.69 -3.48 -1.50
C LEU A 190 10.28 -4.35 -0.38
N SER A 191 9.44 -4.94 0.46
CA SER A 191 9.89 -5.81 1.55
C SER A 191 10.59 -7.07 1.02
N ARG A 192 10.11 -7.63 -0.10
CA ARG A 192 10.76 -8.77 -0.79
C ARG A 192 12.14 -8.38 -1.32
N ILE A 193 12.23 -7.24 -2.03
CA ILE A 193 13.48 -6.72 -2.61
C ILE A 193 14.52 -6.51 -1.50
N LEU A 194 14.13 -5.80 -0.44
CA LEU A 194 15.04 -5.46 0.66
C LEU A 194 15.46 -6.71 1.47
N ALA A 195 14.57 -7.70 1.63
CA ALA A 195 14.93 -8.98 2.23
C ALA A 195 16.00 -9.72 1.39
N ARG A 196 15.85 -9.77 0.06
CA ARG A 196 16.89 -10.33 -0.83
C ARG A 196 18.23 -9.59 -0.69
N HIS A 197 18.20 -8.26 -0.66
CA HIS A 197 19.42 -7.47 -0.44
C HIS A 197 20.08 -7.77 0.90
N LEU A 198 19.30 -8.01 1.97
CA LEU A 198 19.85 -8.42 3.27
C LEU A 198 20.49 -9.80 3.18
N ASP A 199 19.87 -10.76 2.50
CA ASP A 199 20.41 -12.11 2.30
C ASP A 199 21.69 -12.11 1.45
N GLU A 200 21.80 -11.19 0.49
CA GLU A 200 22.98 -11.05 -0.37
C GLU A 200 24.14 -10.33 0.32
N LYS A 201 23.85 -9.22 1.02
CA LYS A 201 24.89 -8.28 1.51
C LYS A 201 25.17 -8.38 3.00
N ARG A 202 24.22 -8.89 3.79
CA ARG A 202 24.26 -8.87 5.26
C ARG A 202 23.81 -10.21 5.88
N LYS A 203 24.00 -11.32 5.17
CA LYS A 203 23.57 -12.67 5.60
C LYS A 203 24.04 -13.04 7.02
N ALA A 204 25.29 -12.70 7.35
CA ALA A 204 25.89 -12.99 8.66
C ALA A 204 25.19 -12.24 9.81
N ASP A 205 24.56 -11.11 9.52
CA ASP A 205 23.88 -10.29 10.52
C ASP A 205 22.53 -10.88 10.94
N ARG A 206 21.97 -11.87 10.22
CA ARG A 206 20.69 -12.51 10.56
C ARG A 206 19.54 -11.51 10.80
N ILE A 207 19.46 -10.48 9.95
CA ILE A 207 18.36 -9.53 9.97
C ILE A 207 17.19 -10.13 9.17
N LEU A 208 16.02 -10.18 9.78
CA LEU A 208 14.79 -10.63 9.11
C LEU A 208 13.89 -9.44 8.78
N MET A 209 13.36 -9.42 7.57
CA MET A 209 12.44 -8.41 7.08
C MET A 209 11.21 -9.08 6.47
N ASN A 210 10.02 -8.68 6.92
CA ASN A 210 8.76 -9.18 6.38
C ASN A 210 7.72 -8.07 6.25
N ALA A 211 6.77 -8.29 5.35
CA ALA A 211 5.52 -7.54 5.29
C ALA A 211 4.43 -8.27 6.07
N CYS A 212 3.45 -7.55 6.63
CA CYS A 212 2.28 -8.21 7.22
C CYS A 212 0.98 -7.41 7.08
N CYS A 213 -0.15 -8.11 7.14
CA CYS A 213 -1.47 -7.54 7.23
C CYS A 213 -2.00 -7.69 8.67
N PRO A 214 -2.39 -6.60 9.36
CA PRO A 214 -2.97 -6.64 10.69
C PRO A 214 -4.45 -7.06 10.69
N GLY A 215 -5.05 -7.23 9.51
CA GLY A 215 -6.49 -7.42 9.35
C GLY A 215 -7.27 -6.10 9.43
N ARG A 216 -8.61 -6.20 9.53
CA ARG A 216 -9.52 -5.06 9.64
C ARG A 216 -9.64 -4.61 11.09
N VAL A 217 -8.72 -3.78 11.54
CA VAL A 217 -8.64 -3.28 12.91
C VAL A 217 -9.56 -2.07 13.12
N LYS A 218 -10.27 -2.01 14.25
CA LYS A 218 -11.08 -0.87 14.71
C LYS A 218 -10.16 0.30 15.09
N THR A 219 -9.84 1.12 14.10
CA THR A 219 -9.07 2.37 14.22
C THR A 219 -9.82 3.49 13.51
N ASP A 220 -9.34 4.73 13.59
CA ASP A 220 -9.92 5.86 12.83
C ASP A 220 -10.05 5.59 11.32
N MET A 221 -9.15 4.75 10.78
CA MET A 221 -9.17 4.34 9.37
C MET A 221 -10.41 3.50 9.03
N ASN A 222 -10.68 2.43 9.79
CA ASN A 222 -11.79 1.52 9.51
C ASN A 222 -13.08 1.89 10.27
N LYS A 223 -13.01 2.76 11.28
CA LYS A 223 -14.10 3.15 12.19
C LYS A 223 -14.91 1.92 12.63
N GLU A 224 -16.22 1.96 12.43
CA GLU A 224 -17.17 0.88 12.76
C GLU A 224 -17.04 -0.37 11.88
N PHE A 225 -16.35 -0.29 10.73
CA PHE A 225 -16.14 -1.45 9.83
C PHE A 225 -14.95 -2.33 10.25
N GLY A 226 -14.22 -1.95 11.29
CA GLY A 226 -13.19 -2.79 11.88
C GLY A 226 -13.83 -4.00 12.57
N THR A 227 -13.32 -5.20 12.29
CA THR A 227 -13.77 -6.44 12.93
C THR A 227 -12.86 -6.87 14.09
N ARG A 228 -11.65 -6.31 14.17
CA ARG A 228 -10.64 -6.63 15.20
C ARG A 228 -10.39 -5.47 16.15
N THR A 229 -10.02 -5.79 17.37
CA THR A 229 -9.42 -4.87 18.34
C THR A 229 -8.00 -4.47 17.92
N VAL A 230 -7.45 -3.42 18.54
CA VAL A 230 -6.08 -2.96 18.28
C VAL A 230 -5.08 -4.03 18.70
N GLU A 231 -5.35 -4.71 19.81
CA GLU A 231 -4.55 -5.79 20.37
C GLU A 231 -4.47 -6.98 19.40
N GLU A 232 -5.61 -7.45 18.88
CA GLU A 232 -5.67 -8.50 17.85
C GLU A 232 -4.96 -8.07 16.55
N GLY A 233 -5.04 -6.79 16.19
CA GLY A 233 -4.33 -6.23 15.04
C GLY A 233 -2.81 -6.22 15.20
N ALA A 234 -2.33 -6.06 16.42
CA ALA A 234 -0.90 -5.98 16.74
C ALA A 234 -0.23 -7.36 16.78
N GLU A 235 -0.97 -8.45 16.88
CA GLU A 235 -0.40 -9.79 17.10
C GLU A 235 0.60 -10.24 16.03
N THR A 236 0.27 -10.09 14.74
CA THR A 236 1.19 -10.50 13.66
C THR A 236 2.41 -9.60 13.57
N PRO A 237 2.28 -8.26 13.63
CA PRO A 237 3.43 -7.38 13.71
C PRO A 237 4.36 -7.67 14.89
N VAL A 238 3.80 -7.87 16.09
CA VAL A 238 4.57 -8.19 17.30
C VAL A 238 5.23 -9.56 17.19
N TYR A 239 4.55 -10.56 16.64
CA TYR A 239 5.14 -11.86 16.36
C TYR A 239 6.39 -11.76 15.47
N LEU A 240 6.30 -11.00 14.37
CA LEU A 240 7.43 -10.80 13.45
C LEU A 240 8.58 -10.00 14.09
N ALA A 241 8.25 -9.02 14.93
CA ALA A 241 9.22 -8.23 15.67
C ALA A 241 10.05 -9.06 16.66
N LEU A 242 9.42 -10.08 17.24
CA LEU A 242 9.96 -10.89 18.33
C LEU A 242 10.45 -12.27 17.87
N LEU A 243 10.67 -12.48 16.56
CA LEU A 243 11.25 -13.72 16.06
C LEU A 243 12.57 -14.03 16.81
N PRO A 244 12.82 -15.29 17.22
CA PRO A 244 14.02 -15.66 17.98
C PRO A 244 15.33 -15.27 17.26
N PRO A 245 16.42 -14.89 17.96
CA PRO A 245 17.71 -14.51 17.37
C PRO A 245 18.30 -15.52 16.35
N ASP A 246 17.99 -16.80 16.50
CA ASP A 246 18.40 -17.90 15.65
C ASP A 246 17.41 -18.25 14.52
N ALA A 247 16.25 -17.59 14.47
CA ALA A 247 15.28 -17.75 13.40
C ALA A 247 15.89 -17.37 12.04
N THR A 248 15.68 -18.23 11.05
CA THR A 248 16.04 -18.00 9.65
C THR A 248 14.82 -17.66 8.79
N GLU A 249 13.62 -17.84 9.32
CA GLU A 249 12.35 -17.64 8.64
C GLU A 249 11.29 -17.07 9.61
N PRO A 250 10.25 -16.39 9.08
CA PRO A 250 10.07 -15.98 7.69
C PRO A 250 11.04 -14.86 7.26
N GLN A 251 11.37 -14.81 5.97
CA GLN A 251 12.20 -13.77 5.34
C GLN A 251 11.58 -13.39 4.00
N GLY A 252 11.37 -12.08 3.78
CA GLY A 252 10.78 -11.55 2.54
C GLY A 252 9.33 -12.00 2.29
N GLN A 253 8.59 -12.38 3.33
CA GLN A 253 7.22 -12.91 3.19
C GLN A 253 6.16 -11.85 3.48
N LEU A 254 4.94 -12.10 2.99
CA LEU A 254 3.72 -11.43 3.45
C LEU A 254 3.03 -12.34 4.46
N LEU A 255 2.74 -11.84 5.66
CA LEU A 255 2.04 -12.61 6.69
C LEU A 255 0.70 -12.01 7.09
N ARG A 256 -0.23 -12.88 7.48
CA ARG A 256 -1.44 -12.52 8.22
C ARG A 256 -1.74 -13.61 9.23
N ASP A 257 -2.14 -13.24 10.44
CA ASP A 257 -2.46 -14.20 11.50
C ASP A 257 -1.29 -15.17 11.77
N LYS A 258 -0.06 -14.65 11.67
CA LYS A 258 1.20 -15.40 11.80
C LYS A 258 1.39 -16.50 10.74
N VAL A 259 0.61 -16.47 9.66
CA VAL A 259 0.67 -17.42 8.55
C VAL A 259 1.17 -16.71 7.28
N VAL A 260 2.13 -17.32 6.60
CA VAL A 260 2.64 -16.87 5.30
C VAL A 260 1.52 -16.91 4.25
N GLN A 261 1.35 -15.83 3.52
CA GLN A 261 0.39 -15.70 2.44
C GLN A 261 1.09 -15.96 1.11
N ASN A 262 0.41 -16.66 0.20
CA ASN A 262 0.93 -16.89 -1.14
C ASN A 262 1.03 -15.55 -1.89
N TRP A 263 2.18 -15.36 -2.55
CA TRP A 263 2.49 -14.22 -3.40
C TRP A 263 2.45 -14.64 -4.87
#